data_AF-A0A2R4LAA5-F1
#
_entry.id   AF-A0A2R4LAA5-F1
#
_cell.length_a   1.000
_cell.length_b   1.000
_cell.length_c   1.000
_cell.angle_alpha   90.00
_cell.angle_beta   90.00
_cell.angle_gamma   90.00
#
_symmetry.space_group_name_H-M   'P 1'
#
loop_
_entity.id
_entity.type
_entity.pdbx_description
1 polymer ?
#
loop_
_entity_poly.entity_id
_entity_poly.type
_entity_poly.pdbx_seq_one_letter_code
_entity_poly.pdbx_strand_id
1 'polypeptide(L)' 'VYDKDTCDRWSNVAKAVGGKTAEEVKRHYEKLVQDVMY' A
#
# COMPACT_ATOMS: atom_id res chain seq x y z
N VAL A 1 -11.94 13.75 -0.87
CA VAL A 1 -11.63 12.97 -2.10
C VAL A 1 -10.14 12.70 -2.10
N TYR A 2 -9.72 11.62 -1.44
CA TYR A 2 -8.34 11.14 -1.54
C TYR A 2 -8.34 10.11 -2.66
N ASP A 3 -7.87 10.54 -3.81
CA ASP A 3 -7.78 9.70 -5.00
C ASP A 3 -6.93 8.47 -4.68
N LYS A 4 -7.53 7.28 -4.79
CA LYS A 4 -6.93 6.01 -4.38
C LYS A 4 -5.71 5.64 -5.23
N ASP A 5 -5.46 6.37 -6.31
CA ASP A 5 -4.34 6.21 -7.23
C ASP A 5 -3.17 7.18 -6.97
N THR A 6 -3.25 8.01 -5.93
CA THR A 6 -2.15 8.94 -5.64
C THR A 6 -0.95 8.15 -5.08
N CYS A 7 0.19 8.19 -5.81
CA CYS A 7 1.49 7.64 -5.42
C CYS A 7 1.89 7.98 -3.96
N ASP A 8 1.31 9.05 -3.43
CA ASP A 8 1.43 9.54 -2.05
C ASP A 8 0.91 8.57 -0.99
N ARG A 9 -0.19 7.84 -1.23
CA ARG A 9 -0.77 6.89 -0.24
C ARG A 9 0.25 5.81 0.12
N TRP A 10 0.84 5.19 -0.90
CA TRP A 10 1.82 4.14 -0.71
C TRP A 10 3.15 4.68 -0.18
N SER A 11 3.53 5.89 -0.57
CA SER A 11 4.69 6.59 -0.01
C SER A 11 4.56 6.87 1.49
N ASN A 12 3.36 7.27 1.95
CA ASN A 12 3.12 7.53 3.37
C ASN A 12 3.10 6.23 4.19
N VAL A 13 2.51 5.15 3.65
CA VAL A 13 2.54 3.84 4.32
C VAL A 13 3.96 3.28 4.36
N ALA A 14 4.73 3.39 3.27
CA ALA A 14 6.14 3.00 3.23
C ALA A 14 6.98 3.74 4.30
N LYS A 15 6.77 5.05 4.44
CA LYS A 15 7.41 5.87 5.48
C LYS A 15 7.01 5.44 6.90
N ALA A 16 5.73 5.11 7.11
CA ALA A 16 5.21 4.73 8.42
C ALA A 16 5.66 3.32 8.86
N VAL A 17 5.75 2.38 7.91
CA VAL A 17 6.16 0.99 8.19
C VAL A 17 7.67 0.88 8.33
N GLY A 18 8.44 1.73 7.63
CA GLY A 18 9.89 1.74 7.67
C GLY A 18 10.52 0.52 6.98
N GLY A 19 11.49 0.75 6.10
CA GLY A 19 12.23 -0.35 5.45
C GLY A 19 11.55 -1.01 4.25
N LYS A 20 10.46 -0.44 3.70
CA LYS A 20 9.80 -0.92 2.48
C LYS A 20 9.52 0.24 1.52
N THR A 21 9.56 -0.02 0.21
CA THR A 21 9.21 0.98 -0.82
C THR A 21 7.70 1.00 -1.07
N ALA A 22 7.19 2.10 -1.63
CA ALA A 22 5.78 2.27 -1.98
C ALA A 22 5.24 1.11 -2.86
N GLU A 23 6.05 0.63 -3.81
CA GLU A 23 5.70 -0.49 -4.68
C GLU A 23 5.60 -1.83 -3.93
N GLU A 24 6.47 -2.03 -2.95
CA GLU A 24 6.47 -3.24 -2.12
C GLU A 24 5.22 -3.27 -1.22
N VAL A 25 4.88 -2.13 -0.64
CA VAL A 25 3.65 -1.96 0.14
C VAL A 25 2.41 -2.24 -0.72
N LYS A 26 2.36 -1.73 -1.96
CA LYS A 26 1.24 -1.97 -2.89
C LYS A 26 1.07 -3.46 -3.20
N ARG A 27 2.14 -4.17 -3.55
CA ARG A 27 2.11 -5.63 -3.80
C ARG A 27 1.66 -6.44 -2.57
N HIS A 28 2.11 -6.04 -1.38
CA HIS A 28 1.68 -6.69 -0.13
C HIS A 28 0.20 -6.43 0.16
N TYR A 29 -0.28 -5.21 -0.11
CA TYR A 29 -1.68 -4.86 0.06
C TYR A 29 -2.60 -5.67 -0.85
N GLU A 30 -2.25 -5.86 -2.12
CA GLU A 30 -3.05 -6.66 -3.05
C GLU A 30 -3.24 -8.10 -2.55
N LYS A 31 -2.19 -8.73 -2.02
CA LYS A 31 -2.29 -10.06 -1.39
C LYS A 31 -3.19 -10.07 -0.17
N LEU A 32 -3.06 -9.08 0.73
CA LEU A 32 -3.90 -8.96 1.92
C LEU A 32 -5.37 -8.75 1.56
N VAL A 33 -5.66 -7.97 0.53
CA VAL A 33 -7.03 -7.77 0.04
C VAL A 33 -7.60 -9.07 -0.52
N GLN A 34 -6.81 -9.83 -1.28
CA GLN A 34 -7.25 -11.15 -1.77
C GLN A 34 -7.54 -12.12 -0.62
N ASP A 35 -6.74 -12.10 0.43
CA ASP A 35 -6.88 -12.97 1.61
C ASP A 35 -8.13 -12.64 2.44
N VAL A 36 -8.43 -11.35 2.63
CA VAL A 36 -9.61 -10.88 3.41
C VAL A 36 -10.92 -11.03 2.64
N MET A 37 -10.87 -11.06 1.31
CA MET A 37 -12.05 -11.16 0.45
C MET A 37 -12.50 -12.60 0.18
N TYR A 38 -11.78 -13.60 0.73
CA TYR A 38 -12.10 -15.02 0.68
C TYR A 38 -12.57 -15.54 2.05
#